data_AF-A0A7C6PQ91-F1
#
_entry.id   AF-A0A7C6PQ91-F1
#
_cell.length_a   1.000
_cell.length_b   1.000
_cell.length_c   1.000
_cell.angle_alpha   90.00
_cell.angle_beta   90.00
_cell.angle_gamma   90.00
#
_symmetry.space_group_name_H-M   'P 1'
#
loop_
_entity.id
_entity.type
_entity.pdbx_description
1 polymer ?
#
loop_
_entity_poly.entity_id
_entity_poly.type
_entity_poly.pdbx_seq_one_letter_code
_entity_poly.pdbx_strand_id
1 'polypeptide(L)'
;MESVREKVAYLRGLIDSQRAELETAGSVRLWEALVDALNHVGEELDDLRDSLEDQEVYLSAVDEDLMDLEDTVYGIDEVDAEAGENDEDEVAEEGEDGEEGDAVADGATGTAGTVVAVGAGRPEEDAKGNGQAADHHPTFVAVECPNCHARLFVEEELFDEPNVQVTCPECDEPVYTGEAYHEIGRTAARDGRVMV
;
A
#
# COMPACT_ATOMS: atom_id res chain seq x y z
N MET A 1 1.10 20.03 -18.46
CA MET A 1 1.94 20.26 -17.25
C MET A 1 3.37 20.15 -17.72
N GLU A 2 4.19 21.18 -17.55
CA GLU A 2 5.61 21.12 -17.93
C GLU A 2 6.30 19.98 -17.20
N SER A 3 7.04 19.15 -17.94
CA SER A 3 7.82 18.04 -17.37
C SER A 3 8.93 18.57 -16.46
N VAL A 4 9.43 17.72 -15.55
CA VAL A 4 10.58 18.08 -14.70
C VAL A 4 11.77 18.52 -15.56
N ARG A 5 12.02 17.82 -16.68
CA ARG A 5 13.05 18.17 -17.66
C ARG A 5 12.88 19.57 -18.26
N GLU A 6 11.66 19.96 -18.58
CA GLU A 6 11.35 21.28 -19.16
C GLU A 6 11.64 22.42 -18.16
N LYS A 7 11.30 22.20 -16.88
CA LYS A 7 11.62 23.12 -15.79
C LYS A 7 13.13 23.20 -15.53
N VAL A 8 13.84 22.08 -15.58
CA VAL A 8 15.30 22.08 -15.39
C VAL A 8 16.02 22.72 -16.58
N ALA A 9 15.52 22.55 -17.80
CA ALA A 9 16.01 23.26 -18.98
C ALA A 9 15.79 24.79 -18.87
N TYR A 10 14.64 25.21 -18.36
CA TYR A 10 14.39 26.63 -18.05
C TYR A 10 15.36 27.17 -16.98
N LEU A 11 15.59 26.42 -15.90
CA LEU A 11 16.55 26.80 -14.84
C LEU A 11 17.98 26.90 -15.37
N ARG A 12 18.41 26.00 -16.26
CA ARG A 12 19.70 26.11 -16.96
C ARG A 12 19.80 27.42 -17.73
N GLY A 13 18.79 27.75 -18.53
CA GLY A 13 18.75 29.00 -19.28
C GLY A 13 18.82 30.25 -18.39
N LEU A 14 18.17 30.21 -17.22
CA LEU A 14 18.19 31.31 -16.25
C LEU A 14 19.55 31.46 -15.55
N ILE A 15 20.21 30.35 -15.22
CA ILE A 15 21.55 30.33 -14.64
C ILE A 15 22.57 30.87 -15.65
N ASP A 16 22.44 30.50 -16.92
CA ASP A 16 23.31 31.01 -17.99
C ASP A 16 23.13 32.51 -18.21
N SER A 17 21.91 33.04 -18.07
CA SER A 17 21.68 34.49 -18.18
C SER A 17 22.26 35.29 -17.00
N GLN A 18 22.38 34.70 -15.82
CA GLN A 18 22.91 35.33 -14.59
C GLN A 18 24.35 34.91 -14.25
N ARG A 19 25.01 34.19 -15.15
CA ARG A 19 26.33 33.59 -14.91
C ARG A 19 27.38 34.60 -14.41
N ALA A 20 27.42 35.81 -14.97
CA ALA A 20 28.40 36.82 -14.57
C ALA A 20 28.24 37.25 -13.09
N GLU A 21 27.02 37.36 -12.58
CA GLU A 21 26.77 37.68 -11.17
C GLU A 21 27.14 36.50 -10.27
N LEU A 22 26.76 35.28 -10.67
CA LEU A 22 27.08 34.06 -9.93
C LEU A 22 28.58 33.77 -9.87
N GLU A 23 29.32 34.11 -10.93
CA GLU A 23 30.79 34.01 -10.97
C GLU A 23 31.43 34.93 -9.93
N THR A 24 30.95 36.18 -9.82
CA THR A 24 31.45 37.11 -8.78
C THR A 24 31.09 36.68 -7.36
N ALA A 25 29.94 36.02 -7.19
CA ALA A 25 29.51 35.45 -5.90
C ALA A 25 30.18 34.09 -5.57
N GLY A 26 30.86 33.46 -6.54
CA GLY A 26 31.51 32.15 -6.37
C GLY A 26 30.54 30.97 -6.26
N SER A 27 29.26 31.15 -6.59
CA SER A 27 28.20 30.13 -6.39
C SER A 27 27.87 29.31 -7.64
N VAL A 28 28.47 29.61 -8.80
CA VAL A 28 28.19 28.91 -10.09
C VAL A 28 28.25 27.39 -9.96
N ARG A 29 29.30 26.88 -9.31
CA ARG A 29 29.49 25.42 -9.15
C ARG A 29 28.39 24.75 -8.36
N LEU A 30 27.80 25.46 -7.39
CA LEU A 30 26.67 24.96 -6.60
C LEU A 30 25.42 24.84 -7.49
N TRP A 31 25.15 25.87 -8.29
CA TRP A 31 24.00 25.89 -9.19
C TRP A 31 24.11 24.87 -10.31
N GLU A 32 25.30 24.69 -10.91
CA GLU A 32 25.56 23.63 -11.88
C GLU A 32 25.33 22.25 -11.25
N ALA A 33 25.88 21.99 -10.06
CA ALA A 33 25.68 20.72 -9.36
C ALA A 33 24.21 20.46 -8.98
N LEU A 34 23.47 21.50 -8.55
CA LEU A 34 22.04 21.38 -8.24
C LEU A 34 21.22 21.05 -9.47
N VAL A 35 21.46 21.76 -10.57
CA VAL A 35 20.79 21.50 -11.84
C VAL A 35 21.08 20.09 -12.33
N ASP A 36 22.32 19.63 -12.25
CA ASP A 36 22.68 18.28 -12.68
C ASP A 36 21.99 17.21 -11.82
N ALA A 37 21.91 17.41 -10.49
CA ALA A 37 21.14 16.54 -9.61
C ALA A 37 19.64 16.53 -9.97
N LEU A 38 19.05 17.69 -10.26
CA LEU A 38 17.64 17.78 -10.67
C LEU A 38 17.38 17.13 -12.03
N ASN A 39 18.34 17.16 -12.97
CA ASN A 39 18.20 16.42 -14.23
C ASN A 39 18.22 14.91 -13.99
N HIS A 40 19.11 14.44 -13.11
CA HIS A 40 19.18 13.03 -12.78
C HIS A 40 17.87 12.55 -12.14
N VAL A 41 17.31 13.32 -11.20
CA VAL A 41 15.97 13.03 -10.66
C VAL A 41 14.91 13.04 -11.77
N GLY A 42 15.00 13.96 -12.73
CA GLY A 42 14.11 13.98 -13.88
C GLY A 42 14.22 12.74 -14.77
N GLU A 43 15.43 12.20 -14.95
CA GLU A 43 15.69 10.94 -15.67
C GLU A 43 15.11 9.74 -14.91
N GLU A 44 15.40 9.61 -13.62
CA GLU A 44 14.88 8.51 -12.79
C GLU A 44 13.34 8.53 -12.72
N LEU A 45 12.71 9.71 -12.68
CA LEU A 45 11.26 9.84 -12.72
C LEU A 45 10.65 9.41 -14.06
N ASP A 46 11.33 9.69 -15.17
CA ASP A 46 10.88 9.22 -16.49
C ASP A 46 11.05 7.70 -16.59
N ASP A 47 12.17 7.13 -16.13
CA ASP A 47 12.39 5.68 -16.10
C ASP A 47 11.35 4.96 -15.21
N LEU A 48 11.01 5.54 -14.06
CA LEU A 48 9.95 5.03 -13.18
C LEU A 48 8.59 5.08 -13.86
N ARG A 49 8.29 6.15 -14.60
CA ARG A 49 7.03 6.30 -15.32
C ARG A 49 6.89 5.23 -16.39
N ASP A 50 7.94 4.98 -17.17
CA ASP A 50 7.94 3.93 -18.19
C ASP A 50 7.71 2.55 -17.55
N SER A 51 8.35 2.26 -16.41
CA SER A 51 8.13 1.01 -15.68
C SER A 51 6.69 0.85 -15.16
N LEU A 52 6.02 1.94 -14.78
CA LEU A 52 4.62 1.90 -14.35
C LEU A 52 3.68 1.61 -15.53
N GLU A 53 3.97 2.16 -16.72
CA GLU A 53 3.21 1.88 -17.94
C GLU A 53 3.33 0.40 -18.33
N ASP A 54 4.53 -0.18 -18.23
CA ASP A 54 4.73 -1.63 -18.44
C ASP A 54 3.96 -2.49 -17.42
N GLN A 55 3.91 -2.06 -16.16
CA GLN A 55 3.14 -2.75 -15.11
C GLN A 55 1.63 -2.69 -15.35
N GLU A 56 1.11 -1.57 -15.87
CA GLU A 56 -0.30 -1.43 -16.23
C GLU A 56 -0.70 -2.48 -17.28
N VAL A 57 0.17 -2.72 -18.27
CA VAL A 57 -0.03 -3.77 -19.28
C VAL A 57 -0.02 -5.16 -18.65
N TYR A 58 0.93 -5.45 -17.76
CA TYR A 58 0.98 -6.75 -17.07
C TYR A 58 -0.28 -7.00 -16.22
N LEU A 59 -0.73 -6.00 -15.46
CA LEU A 59 -1.93 -6.10 -14.63
C LEU A 59 -3.18 -6.30 -15.49
N SER A 60 -3.26 -5.62 -16.65
CA SER A 60 -4.36 -5.85 -17.59
C SER A 60 -4.39 -7.29 -18.11
N ALA A 61 -3.23 -7.91 -18.35
CA ALA A 61 -3.17 -9.31 -18.78
C ALA A 61 -3.60 -10.26 -17.66
N VAL A 62 -3.21 -9.99 -16.41
CA VAL A 62 -3.64 -10.78 -15.24
C VAL A 62 -5.15 -10.67 -15.04
N ASP A 63 -5.73 -9.49 -15.21
CA ASP A 63 -7.18 -9.28 -15.10
C ASP A 63 -7.95 -10.09 -16.15
N GLU A 64 -7.47 -10.10 -17.40
CA GLU A 64 -8.03 -10.92 -18.48
C GLU A 64 -7.99 -12.43 -18.15
N ASP A 65 -6.83 -12.95 -17.72
CA ASP A 65 -6.67 -14.34 -17.33
C ASP A 65 -7.61 -14.74 -16.16
N LEU A 66 -7.82 -13.82 -15.21
CA LEU A 66 -8.70 -14.04 -14.07
C LEU A 66 -10.18 -14.01 -14.47
N MET A 67 -10.57 -13.15 -15.41
CA MET A 67 -11.93 -13.10 -15.95
C MET A 67 -12.29 -14.42 -16.66
N ASP A 68 -11.38 -14.98 -17.45
CA ASP A 68 -11.56 -16.28 -18.10
C ASP A 68 -11.70 -17.42 -17.07
N LEU A 69 -10.93 -17.36 -15.98
CA LEU A 69 -11.03 -18.33 -14.90
C LEU A 69 -12.35 -18.19 -14.13
N GLU A 70 -12.81 -16.97 -13.87
CA GLU A 70 -14.10 -16.71 -13.22
C GLU A 70 -15.25 -17.30 -14.03
N ASP A 71 -15.30 -17.08 -15.34
CA ASP A 71 -16.32 -17.67 -16.22
C ASP A 71 -16.26 -19.20 -16.21
N THR A 72 -15.06 -19.77 -16.24
CA THR A 72 -14.89 -21.24 -16.23
C THR A 72 -15.31 -21.88 -14.90
N VAL A 73 -14.98 -21.25 -13.77
CA VAL A 73 -15.19 -21.82 -12.42
C VAL A 73 -16.55 -21.46 -11.85
N TYR A 74 -17.00 -20.24 -12.06
CA TYR A 74 -18.22 -19.67 -11.48
C TYR A 74 -19.30 -19.33 -12.52
N GLY A 75 -19.01 -19.34 -13.83
CA GLY A 75 -19.98 -19.07 -14.91
C GLY A 75 -20.87 -20.26 -15.31
N ILE A 76 -20.79 -21.38 -14.60
CA ILE A 76 -21.63 -22.57 -14.74
C ILE A 76 -22.62 -22.71 -13.58
N ASP A 77 -23.54 -21.76 -13.44
CA ASP A 77 -24.75 -21.91 -12.60
C ASP A 77 -26.02 -21.23 -13.14
N GLU A 78 -25.99 -20.49 -14.27
CA GLU A 78 -27.20 -19.83 -14.84
C GLU A 78 -27.86 -20.56 -16.03
N VAL A 79 -27.30 -21.67 -16.52
CA VAL A 79 -27.85 -22.39 -17.70
C VAL A 79 -27.92 -23.90 -17.52
N ASP A 80 -28.68 -24.39 -16.54
CA ASP A 80 -29.37 -25.69 -16.63
C ASP A 80 -30.61 -25.78 -15.74
N ALA A 81 -31.61 -24.94 -16.01
CA ALA A 81 -32.98 -25.19 -15.60
C ALA A 81 -33.83 -25.44 -16.85
N GLU A 82 -33.60 -26.58 -17.49
CA GLU A 82 -34.55 -27.17 -18.44
C GLU A 82 -35.95 -27.17 -17.82
N ALA A 83 -36.89 -26.57 -18.56
CA ALA A 83 -38.29 -26.38 -18.18
C ALA A 83 -38.94 -27.70 -17.74
N GLY A 84 -39.13 -27.86 -16.44
CA GLY A 84 -40.02 -28.85 -15.85
C GLY A 84 -41.25 -28.15 -15.28
N GLU A 85 -42.34 -28.14 -16.05
CA GLU A 85 -43.68 -27.85 -15.52
C GLU A 85 -43.96 -28.82 -14.36
N ASN A 86 -43.99 -28.33 -13.12
CA ASN A 86 -44.80 -28.92 -12.08
C ASN A 86 -45.38 -27.79 -11.23
N ASP A 87 -46.71 -27.77 -11.25
CA ASP A 87 -47.60 -26.98 -10.43
C ASP A 87 -47.31 -27.08 -8.92
N GLU A 88 -47.94 -26.13 -8.22
CA GLU A 88 -48.36 -26.18 -6.81
C GLU A 88 -47.27 -26.15 -5.72
N ASP A 89 -46.92 -24.94 -5.28
CA ASP A 89 -47.27 -24.53 -3.91
C ASP A 89 -47.27 -23.00 -3.75
N GLU A 90 -48.50 -22.47 -3.60
CA GLU A 90 -48.78 -21.11 -3.15
C GLU A 90 -48.35 -20.94 -1.69
N VAL A 91 -47.54 -19.91 -1.42
CA VAL A 91 -47.70 -19.11 -0.20
C VAL A 91 -47.29 -17.67 -0.52
N ALA A 92 -48.31 -16.87 -0.83
CA ALA A 92 -48.26 -15.42 -0.79
C ALA A 92 -48.71 -14.97 0.62
N GLU A 93 -48.01 -14.02 1.24
CA GLU A 93 -48.44 -12.66 1.58
C GLU A 93 -48.00 -12.43 3.07
N GLU A 94 -47.60 -11.28 3.63
CA GLU A 94 -47.86 -9.84 3.39
C GLU A 94 -46.67 -8.97 3.87
N GLY A 95 -46.65 -7.69 3.43
CA GLY A 95 -45.76 -6.59 3.87
C GLY A 95 -45.91 -6.20 5.36
N GLU A 96 -45.45 -5.08 5.88
CA GLU A 96 -44.98 -3.76 5.44
C GLU A 96 -44.00 -3.31 6.55
N ASP A 97 -42.96 -2.51 6.31
CA ASP A 97 -43.05 -1.07 6.56
C ASP A 97 -41.83 -0.31 6.00
N GLY A 98 -42.11 0.76 5.24
CA GLY A 98 -41.11 1.75 4.86
C GLY A 98 -41.01 2.89 5.86
N GLU A 99 -39.92 3.65 5.80
CA GLU A 99 -39.96 5.11 5.90
C GLU A 99 -38.66 5.72 5.34
N GLU A 100 -38.85 6.70 4.46
CA GLU A 100 -37.81 7.45 3.76
C GLU A 100 -37.17 8.52 4.67
N GLY A 101 -35.91 8.85 4.38
CA GLY A 101 -35.22 9.98 5.00
C GLY A 101 -34.09 10.49 4.11
N ASP A 102 -34.45 11.26 3.09
CA ASP A 102 -33.54 12.07 2.29
C ASP A 102 -32.89 13.18 3.14
N ALA A 103 -31.57 13.31 3.05
CA ALA A 103 -30.83 14.48 3.51
C ALA A 103 -29.65 14.74 2.56
N VAL A 104 -29.92 15.53 1.54
CA VAL A 104 -28.93 16.25 0.73
C VAL A 104 -28.20 17.29 1.59
N ALA A 105 -26.87 17.32 1.54
CA ALA A 105 -26.09 18.50 1.89
C ALA A 105 -24.85 18.63 0.98
N ASP A 106 -24.91 19.66 0.15
CA ASP A 106 -23.86 20.25 -0.69
C ASP A 106 -22.52 20.50 0.05
N GLY A 107 -21.43 20.17 -0.65
CA GLY A 107 -20.30 21.07 -0.91
C GLY A 107 -19.41 21.53 0.25
N ALA A 108 -18.22 20.95 0.36
CA ALA A 108 -17.03 21.66 0.83
C ALA A 108 -15.74 21.16 0.15
N THR A 109 -15.05 22.14 -0.42
CA THR A 109 -13.73 22.16 -1.04
C THR A 109 -12.59 21.58 -0.20
N GLY A 110 -11.57 21.01 -0.86
CA GLY A 110 -10.16 21.20 -0.44
C GLY A 110 -9.33 19.93 -0.16
N THR A 111 -8.49 19.57 -1.13
CA THR A 111 -7.11 19.06 -1.03
C THR A 111 -6.77 17.99 0.04
N ALA A 112 -6.41 16.78 -0.42
CA ALA A 112 -5.13 16.09 -0.19
C ALA A 112 -5.26 14.56 -0.29
N GLY A 113 -4.44 13.97 -1.16
CA GLY A 113 -3.95 12.58 -1.08
C GLY A 113 -4.99 11.46 -0.97
N THR A 114 -5.38 10.89 -2.12
CA THR A 114 -6.02 9.58 -2.16
C THR A 114 -5.01 8.53 -1.69
N VAL A 115 -5.15 8.09 -0.44
CA VAL A 115 -4.62 6.80 -0.01
C VAL A 115 -5.61 5.73 -0.47
N VAL A 116 -5.17 4.89 -1.40
CA VAL A 116 -5.90 3.70 -1.82
C VAL A 116 -5.85 2.73 -0.65
N ALA A 117 -6.97 2.60 0.06
CA ALA A 117 -7.19 1.51 0.98
C ALA A 117 -7.44 0.24 0.17
N VAL A 118 -6.44 -0.63 0.08
CA VAL A 118 -6.66 -2.01 -0.33
C VAL A 118 -7.47 -2.67 0.79
N GLY A 119 -8.63 -3.23 0.44
CA GLY A 119 -9.55 -3.92 1.34
C GLY A 119 -8.91 -5.14 2.01
N ALA A 120 -9.60 -5.90 2.85
CA ALA A 120 -10.99 -5.88 3.26
C ALA A 120 -11.10 -6.78 4.51
N GLY A 121 -12.17 -6.60 5.29
CA GLY A 121 -12.53 -7.53 6.36
C GLY A 121 -13.63 -6.95 7.24
N ARG A 122 -14.87 -6.93 6.73
CA ARG A 122 -16.08 -6.85 7.59
C ARG A 122 -16.18 -8.18 8.35
N PRO A 123 -16.40 -8.21 9.67
CA PRO A 123 -16.73 -9.46 10.33
C PRO A 123 -18.19 -9.80 10.01
N GLU A 124 -18.40 -10.91 9.32
CA GLU A 124 -19.73 -11.47 9.10
C GLU A 124 -20.21 -12.15 10.39
N GLU A 125 -21.45 -11.81 10.77
CA GLU A 125 -22.22 -12.52 11.77
C GLU A 125 -22.82 -13.79 11.13
N ASP A 126 -23.03 -14.82 11.96
CA ASP A 126 -23.80 -16.05 11.71
C ASP A 126 -23.06 -17.29 11.18
N ALA A 127 -22.98 -18.33 12.01
CA ALA A 127 -23.69 -19.60 11.80
C ALA A 127 -23.30 -20.68 12.82
N LYS A 128 -24.31 -21.28 13.44
CA LYS A 128 -24.19 -22.48 14.29
C LYS A 128 -23.79 -23.68 13.44
N GLY A 129 -22.58 -24.21 13.66
CA GLY A 129 -22.09 -25.48 13.10
C GLY A 129 -21.38 -26.31 14.17
N ASN A 130 -21.81 -27.55 14.36
CA ASN A 130 -21.29 -28.50 15.35
C ASN A 130 -20.03 -29.20 14.84
N GLY A 131 -18.88 -29.01 15.51
CA GLY A 131 -17.66 -29.76 15.26
C GLY A 131 -16.43 -29.06 15.83
N GLN A 132 -15.73 -29.71 16.76
CA GLN A 132 -14.55 -29.17 17.45
C GLN A 132 -13.38 -28.93 16.49
N ALA A 133 -13.07 -27.66 16.24
CA ALA A 133 -11.74 -27.16 15.95
C ALA A 133 -11.60 -25.86 16.75
N ALA A 134 -10.55 -25.74 17.56
CA ALA A 134 -10.32 -24.52 18.32
C ALA A 134 -9.93 -23.42 17.32
N ASP A 135 -10.83 -22.47 17.11
CA ASP A 135 -10.59 -21.26 16.34
C ASP A 135 -9.50 -20.43 17.01
N HIS A 136 -8.24 -20.64 16.63
CA HIS A 136 -7.14 -19.77 17.03
C HIS A 136 -7.00 -18.68 15.98
N HIS A 137 -7.85 -17.65 16.09
CA HIS A 137 -7.66 -16.43 15.33
C HIS A 137 -6.38 -15.73 15.84
N PRO A 138 -5.34 -15.56 15.02
CA PRO A 138 -4.12 -14.89 15.47
C PRO A 138 -4.45 -13.44 15.87
N THR A 139 -4.05 -13.06 17.09
CA THR A 139 -4.21 -11.69 17.58
C THR A 139 -3.03 -10.84 17.12
N PHE A 140 -3.32 -9.73 16.40
CA PHE A 140 -2.31 -8.78 15.93
C PHE A 140 -2.33 -7.51 16.78
N VAL A 141 -1.15 -6.96 17.07
CA VAL A 141 -0.97 -5.66 17.73
C VAL A 141 -0.26 -4.68 16.79
N ALA A 142 -0.69 -3.42 16.82
CA ALA A 142 -0.06 -2.36 16.04
C ALA A 142 1.09 -1.72 16.83
N VAL A 143 2.29 -1.71 16.24
CA VAL A 143 3.51 -1.12 16.81
C VAL A 143 4.03 -0.04 15.86
N GLU A 144 4.51 1.08 16.42
CA GLU A 144 5.13 2.16 15.65
C GLU A 144 6.67 2.02 15.70
N CYS A 145 7.31 2.05 14.54
CA CYS A 145 8.77 1.99 14.45
C CYS A 145 9.41 3.28 15.02
N PRO A 146 10.38 3.20 15.94
CA PRO A 146 11.05 4.39 16.49
C PRO A 146 11.99 5.09 15.51
N ASN A 147 12.37 4.43 14.41
CA ASN A 147 13.34 4.95 13.44
C ASN A 147 12.65 5.70 12.27
N CYS A 148 11.62 5.12 11.66
CA CYS A 148 10.92 5.70 10.51
C CYS A 148 9.45 6.05 10.76
N HIS A 149 8.92 5.79 11.96
CA HIS A 149 7.52 6.03 12.33
C HIS A 149 6.48 5.25 11.49
N ALA A 150 6.91 4.24 10.73
CA ALA A 150 6.01 3.31 10.08
C ALA A 150 5.21 2.51 11.12
N ARG A 151 3.94 2.22 10.81
CA ARG A 151 3.07 1.38 11.65
C ARG A 151 3.08 -0.05 11.12
N LEU A 152 3.38 -1.00 11.99
CA LEU A 152 3.48 -2.42 11.68
C LEU A 152 2.47 -3.22 12.51
N PHE A 153 1.92 -4.27 11.92
CA PHE A 153 1.08 -5.23 12.62
C PHE A 153 1.88 -6.50 12.88
N VAL A 154 2.03 -6.84 14.15
CA VAL A 154 2.84 -7.98 14.62
C VAL A 154 1.92 -8.90 15.43
N GLU A 155 2.07 -10.21 15.28
CA GLU A 155 1.32 -11.19 16.07
C GLU A 155 1.74 -11.11 17.54
N GLU A 156 0.76 -11.16 18.45
CA GLU A 156 1.00 -11.05 19.89
C GLU A 156 1.87 -12.19 20.42
N GLU A 157 1.71 -13.39 19.85
CA GLU A 157 2.44 -14.60 20.24
C GLU A 157 3.97 -14.50 19.99
N LEU A 158 4.40 -13.68 19.03
CA LEU A 158 5.82 -13.47 18.74
C LEU A 158 6.52 -12.80 19.93
N PHE A 159 5.85 -11.94 20.69
CA PHE A 159 6.47 -11.22 21.81
C PHE A 159 6.78 -12.13 23.01
N ASP A 160 6.15 -13.30 23.09
CA ASP A 160 6.42 -14.29 24.12
C ASP A 160 7.60 -15.21 23.75
N GLU A 161 8.08 -15.16 22.50
CA GLU A 161 9.19 -15.98 22.04
C GLU A 161 10.55 -15.34 22.39
N PRO A 162 11.41 -16.02 23.18
CA PRO A 162 12.66 -15.43 23.67
C PRO A 162 13.71 -15.24 22.56
N ASN A 163 13.53 -15.90 21.41
CA ASN A 163 14.45 -15.89 20.27
C ASN A 163 13.86 -15.22 19.01
N VAL A 164 12.96 -14.25 19.17
CA VAL A 164 12.43 -13.48 18.03
C VAL A 164 13.15 -12.14 17.87
N GLN A 165 13.32 -11.71 16.62
CA GLN A 165 13.66 -10.34 16.27
C GLN A 165 12.64 -9.86 15.23
N VAL A 166 11.98 -8.75 15.54
CA VAL A 166 11.03 -8.11 14.62
C VAL A 166 11.72 -6.89 14.01
N THR A 167 11.89 -6.90 12.69
CA THR A 167 12.58 -5.85 11.94
C THR A 167 11.58 -5.01 11.16
N CYS A 168 11.85 -3.71 11.03
CA CYS A 168 11.01 -2.82 10.25
C CYS A 168 11.24 -3.01 8.73
N PRO A 169 10.20 -3.20 7.90
CA PRO A 169 10.36 -3.37 6.45
C PRO A 169 10.67 -2.05 5.73
N GLU A 170 10.46 -0.91 6.39
CA GLU A 170 10.68 0.41 5.79
C GLU A 170 12.12 0.93 5.99
N CYS A 171 12.82 0.46 7.03
CA CYS A 171 14.15 1.00 7.36
C CYS A 171 15.16 -0.04 7.86
N ASP A 172 14.79 -1.33 7.81
CA ASP A 172 15.61 -2.48 8.22
C ASP A 172 16.13 -2.45 9.67
N GLU A 173 15.64 -1.53 10.50
CA GLU A 173 16.03 -1.41 11.91
C GLU A 173 15.15 -2.32 12.81
N PRO A 174 15.73 -3.03 13.80
CA PRO A 174 14.96 -3.85 14.73
C PRO A 174 14.01 -3.02 15.59
N VAL A 175 12.73 -3.40 15.59
CA VAL A 175 11.66 -2.79 16.39
C VAL A 175 11.48 -3.52 17.73
N TYR A 176 11.73 -4.84 17.76
CA TYR A 176 11.70 -5.65 18.98
C TYR A 176 12.76 -6.76 18.93
N THR A 177 13.39 -7.06 20.07
CA THR A 177 14.32 -8.19 20.25
C THR A 177 13.98 -8.94 21.53
N GLY A 178 13.72 -10.25 21.42
CA GLY A 178 13.50 -11.13 22.57
C GLY A 178 14.73 -11.24 23.47
N GLU A 179 14.52 -11.67 24.71
CA GLU A 179 15.53 -11.64 25.79
C GLU A 179 16.83 -12.40 25.46
N ALA A 180 16.80 -13.40 24.56
CA ALA A 180 17.99 -14.14 24.15
C ALA A 180 18.94 -13.35 23.23
N TYR A 181 18.43 -12.39 22.45
CA TYR A 181 19.26 -11.50 21.62
C TYR A 181 19.89 -10.36 22.43
N HIS A 182 19.38 -10.11 23.64
CA HIS A 182 19.85 -9.02 24.49
C HIS A 182 21.27 -9.29 25.07
N GLU A 183 21.67 -10.57 25.18
CA GLU A 183 23.02 -10.97 25.63
C GLU A 183 24.09 -10.87 24.53
N ILE A 184 23.71 -11.03 23.26
CA ILE A 184 24.64 -10.95 22.12
C ILE A 184 24.98 -9.48 21.80
N GLY A 185 23.99 -8.57 21.89
CA GLY A 185 24.15 -7.14 21.61
C GLY A 185 25.03 -6.34 22.60
N ARG A 186 25.23 -6.81 23.84
CA ARG A 186 26.14 -6.13 24.79
C ARG A 186 27.61 -6.46 24.58
N THR A 187 27.92 -7.56 23.88
CA THR A 187 29.31 -7.91 23.57
C THR A 187 29.83 -7.17 22.34
N ALA A 188 28.97 -6.86 21.36
CA ALA A 188 29.32 -6.08 20.17
C ALA A 188 29.46 -4.57 20.43
N ALA A 189 28.79 -4.02 21.46
CA ALA A 189 28.87 -2.60 21.80
C ALA A 189 30.19 -2.17 22.47
N ARG A 190 31.09 -3.11 22.84
CA ARG A 190 32.41 -2.79 23.40
C ARG A 190 33.51 -2.59 22.35
N ASP A 191 33.32 -3.08 21.13
CA ASP A 191 34.33 -3.03 20.06
C ASP A 191 33.83 -2.31 18.80
N GLY A 192 33.11 -1.20 18.96
CA GLY A 192 33.10 -0.07 18.02
C GLY A 192 32.95 -0.34 16.52
N ARG A 193 32.33 -1.45 16.11
CA ARG A 193 31.99 -1.78 14.72
C ARG A 193 30.92 -2.87 14.74
N VAL A 194 29.67 -2.47 14.58
CA VAL A 194 28.67 -3.35 14.00
C VAL A 194 28.75 -3.11 12.50
N MET A 195 29.30 -4.07 11.77
CA MET A 195 28.96 -4.23 10.35
C MET A 195 27.67 -5.02 10.30
N VAL A 196 26.78 -4.51 9.46
CA VAL A 196 25.51 -5.02 8.94
C VAL A 196 25.39 -6.54 8.97
#